data_AF-A0A2M9A5H2-F1
#
_entry.id   AF-A0A2M9A5H2-F1
#
_cell.length_a   1.000
_cell.length_b   1.000
_cell.length_c   1.000
_cell.angle_alpha   90.00
_cell.angle_beta   90.00
_cell.angle_gamma   90.00
#
_symmetry.space_group_name_H-M   'P 1'
#
loop_
_entity.id
_entity.type
_entity.pdbx_description
1 polymer ?
#
loop_
_entity_poly.entity_id
_entity_poly.type
_entity_poly.pdbx_seq_one_letter_code
_entity_poly.pdbx_strand_id
1 'polypeptide(L)'
;MKTIEKKVLATYKLQSMLWVILFFFCSQSFAESFDLDVGSVNLNGMAPPKMEILYPSEATKVGTQVTVQITIPEKWHVNANIPADPFLKPSTLDIQARGIEFGEAIWPEPIKEYSEALDFENLVFKGTFEVKIPVKAIAADYDTSTTNVEFGYQACSQICLAPQTVHAALELKLESKFEESSKKNSHDSLALLLGLAFLGGLILNLMPCVLPVLFLKLFSLVRNAGETRARLWKLTVSLVLGILTSFWVLAGIVSLIKAGSGNAGWGFQFQNPGFVAFMVVLLSAFAMNLFGFFEIFLPGSALTKMDAATRKEGLAGAFLSGVLMVLLSTPCSAPFLGTAMGFAFTQSAAILFVFFTVAALGLAFPYILVAIFPKVLKVFPKPGTWMAKFQKVLGIFLLGTAIWLVWVGFQMTGAEGAAIIATFGLCAMLLSVIFGKFARPNKPFIREPIFLLAVTGFLFSAWFLGGKPAVQSVIEAKSRAAAEKTLGEDGWYNYSEANWKALAQEGRPIFIDVTADWCLTCKTNEAVVLSREDVKKVLSDANAILVRADYTLESAEVTNLLRNLGKSGVPAYAVYNPKSQKWNVLSEILTLEDIEDALK
;
A
#
# COMPACT_ATOMS: atom_id res chain seq x y z
N MET A 1 -18.23 -8.93 -59.35
CA MET A 1 -18.08 -9.50 -57.98
C MET A 1 -16.65 -9.47 -57.45
N LYS A 2 -15.62 -9.97 -58.17
CA LYS A 2 -14.23 -10.00 -57.67
C LYS A 2 -13.53 -8.63 -57.48
N THR A 3 -14.01 -7.57 -58.13
CA THR A 3 -13.39 -6.22 -58.05
C THR A 3 -13.86 -5.41 -56.84
N ILE A 4 -15.02 -5.75 -56.27
CA ILE A 4 -15.58 -5.06 -55.09
C ILE A 4 -14.96 -5.62 -53.81
N GLU A 5 -14.73 -6.93 -53.73
CA GLU A 5 -14.01 -7.57 -52.60
C GLU A 5 -12.57 -7.06 -52.44
N LYS A 6 -11.84 -6.82 -53.53
CA LYS A 6 -10.48 -6.27 -53.46
C LYS A 6 -10.45 -4.82 -52.98
N LYS A 7 -11.43 -4.00 -53.35
CA LYS A 7 -11.54 -2.62 -52.85
C LYS A 7 -11.88 -2.61 -51.36
N VAL A 8 -12.80 -3.46 -50.91
CA VAL A 8 -13.16 -3.61 -49.49
C VAL A 8 -11.96 -4.08 -48.66
N LEU A 9 -11.21 -5.10 -49.09
CA LEU A 9 -10.02 -5.55 -48.36
C LEU A 9 -8.92 -4.48 -48.24
N ALA A 10 -8.77 -3.62 -49.25
CA ALA A 10 -7.78 -2.53 -49.23
C ALA A 10 -8.20 -1.41 -48.26
N THR A 11 -9.49 -1.06 -48.19
CA THR A 11 -10.00 -0.09 -47.20
C THR A 11 -9.87 -0.62 -45.78
N TYR A 12 -10.15 -1.91 -45.55
CA TYR A 12 -9.98 -2.55 -44.24
C TYR A 12 -8.50 -2.59 -43.79
N LYS A 13 -7.55 -2.80 -44.71
CA LYS A 13 -6.11 -2.76 -44.40
C LYS A 13 -5.65 -1.36 -44.01
N LEU A 14 -6.09 -0.34 -44.77
CA LEU A 14 -5.75 1.06 -44.51
C LEU A 14 -6.35 1.55 -43.19
N GLN A 15 -7.59 1.14 -42.89
CA GLN A 15 -8.28 1.46 -41.65
C GLN A 15 -7.63 0.73 -40.45
N SER A 16 -7.24 -0.55 -40.60
CA SER A 16 -6.52 -1.26 -39.54
C SER A 16 -5.13 -0.66 -39.24
N MET A 17 -4.41 -0.16 -40.25
CA MET A 17 -3.15 0.57 -40.02
C MET A 17 -3.40 1.93 -39.35
N LEU A 18 -4.44 2.66 -39.74
CA LEU A 18 -4.81 3.93 -39.10
C LEU A 18 -5.15 3.75 -37.62
N TRP A 19 -5.82 2.64 -37.28
CA TRP A 19 -6.17 2.29 -35.89
C TRP A 19 -4.99 1.77 -35.08
N VAL A 20 -4.02 1.08 -35.68
CA VAL A 20 -2.76 0.73 -35.00
C VAL A 20 -1.93 1.99 -34.73
N ILE A 21 -1.91 2.95 -35.65
CA ILE A 21 -1.23 4.24 -35.47
C ILE A 21 -1.95 5.07 -34.40
N LEU A 22 -3.29 5.12 -34.39
CA LEU A 22 -4.08 5.77 -33.34
C LEU A 22 -3.96 5.10 -31.97
N PHE A 23 -3.86 3.77 -31.92
CA PHE A 23 -3.62 3.03 -30.67
C PHE A 23 -2.19 3.24 -30.17
N PHE A 24 -1.20 3.36 -31.07
CA PHE A 24 0.17 3.74 -30.71
C PHE A 24 0.25 5.19 -30.22
N PHE A 25 -0.40 6.14 -30.91
CA PHE A 25 -0.48 7.54 -30.48
C PHE A 25 -1.26 7.70 -29.18
N CYS A 26 -2.35 6.96 -29.00
CA CYS A 26 -3.12 6.98 -27.76
C CYS A 26 -2.38 6.28 -26.62
N SER A 27 -1.55 5.26 -26.90
CA SER A 27 -0.62 4.70 -25.91
C SER A 27 0.54 5.65 -25.57
N GLN A 28 0.94 6.52 -26.50
CA GLN A 28 1.89 7.60 -26.21
C GLN A 28 1.23 8.72 -25.39
N SER A 29 -0.02 9.08 -25.65
CA SER A 29 -0.77 10.01 -24.78
C SER A 29 -1.15 9.39 -23.42
N PHE A 30 -1.30 8.06 -23.34
CA PHE A 30 -1.45 7.33 -22.08
C PHE A 30 -0.11 7.22 -21.34
N ALA A 31 1.02 7.20 -22.05
CA ALA A 31 2.35 7.33 -21.47
C ALA A 31 2.61 8.76 -20.95
N GLU A 32 2.14 9.80 -21.64
CA GLU A 32 2.23 11.21 -21.18
C GLU A 32 1.33 11.51 -19.96
N SER A 33 0.26 10.74 -19.74
CA SER A 33 -0.55 10.82 -18.51
C SER A 33 -0.06 9.89 -17.39
N PHE A 34 0.93 9.04 -17.71
CA PHE A 34 1.74 8.27 -16.77
C PHE A 34 3.19 8.79 -16.69
N ASP A 35 3.42 10.07 -17.03
CA ASP A 35 4.52 10.84 -16.44
C ASP A 35 4.18 11.12 -14.97
N LEU A 36 4.12 10.04 -14.18
CA LEU A 36 4.88 10.04 -12.95
C LEU A 36 6.33 10.15 -13.38
N ASP A 37 7.04 11.14 -12.86
CA ASP A 37 8.49 11.25 -12.81
C ASP A 37 9.11 9.92 -12.32
N VAL A 38 9.17 8.91 -13.20
CA VAL A 38 9.99 7.71 -13.07
C VAL A 38 11.29 8.05 -13.76
N GLY A 39 11.98 8.92 -13.07
CA GLY A 39 13.19 9.57 -13.50
C GLY A 39 13.50 10.50 -12.37
N SER A 40 14.19 9.99 -11.36
CA SER A 40 15.13 10.82 -10.63
C SER A 40 16.06 11.46 -11.67
N VAL A 41 15.61 12.56 -12.29
CA VAL A 41 16.51 13.54 -12.85
C VAL A 41 17.19 14.07 -11.62
N ASN A 42 18.33 13.43 -11.41
CA ASN A 42 19.46 13.87 -10.68
C ASN A 42 19.72 15.35 -11.02
N LEU A 43 18.96 16.24 -10.39
CA LEU A 43 19.04 17.67 -10.60
C LEU A 43 20.17 18.30 -9.79
N ASN A 44 21.00 17.49 -9.11
CA ASN A 44 22.33 17.90 -8.63
C ASN A 44 23.19 16.82 -7.91
N GLY A 45 22.73 15.60 -7.60
CA GLY A 45 23.66 14.46 -7.59
C GLY A 45 24.73 14.35 -6.51
N MET A 46 24.43 14.80 -5.29
CA MET A 46 25.26 14.47 -4.15
C MET A 46 24.78 13.16 -3.50
N ALA A 47 25.68 12.18 -3.34
CA ALA A 47 25.43 11.03 -2.48
C ALA A 47 25.28 11.49 -1.01
N PRO A 48 24.42 10.88 -0.19
CA PRO A 48 24.24 11.30 1.20
C PRO A 48 25.58 11.24 1.97
N PRO A 49 25.87 12.23 2.84
CA PRO A 49 27.04 12.19 3.72
C PRO A 49 27.08 10.89 4.51
N LYS A 50 28.24 10.25 4.58
CA LYS A 50 28.42 9.06 5.42
C LYS A 50 28.64 9.52 6.85
N MET A 51 27.96 8.90 7.79
CA MET A 51 28.10 9.18 9.22
C MET A 51 28.51 7.92 9.96
N GLU A 52 29.57 8.02 10.74
CA GLU A 52 30.04 6.98 11.63
C GLU A 52 30.08 7.52 13.06
N ILE A 53 29.45 6.82 13.99
CA ILE A 53 29.43 7.20 15.40
C ILE A 53 30.55 6.43 16.10
N LEU A 54 31.57 7.16 16.52
CA LEU A 54 32.70 6.62 17.28
C LEU A 54 32.41 6.76 18.77
N TYR A 55 31.98 5.64 19.38
CA TYR A 55 31.91 5.52 20.83
C TYR A 55 33.30 5.14 21.37
N PRO A 56 33.93 5.97 22.23
CA PRO A 56 35.13 5.54 22.91
C PRO A 56 34.82 4.30 23.77
N SER A 57 35.79 3.39 23.89
CA SER A 57 35.65 2.12 24.65
C SER A 57 35.28 2.34 26.13
N GLU A 58 35.45 3.58 26.62
CA GLU A 58 35.20 4.03 27.98
C GLU A 58 33.96 4.96 28.11
N ALA A 59 33.11 5.06 27.07
CA ALA A 59 31.96 5.99 26.94
C ALA A 59 30.81 5.83 27.96
N THR A 60 31.04 5.14 29.06
CA THR A 60 30.08 4.84 30.13
C THR A 60 30.37 5.64 31.41
N LYS A 61 30.94 6.84 31.28
CA LYS A 61 31.14 7.78 32.39
C LYS A 61 30.63 9.18 32.03
N VAL A 62 29.96 9.83 32.96
CA VAL A 62 29.55 11.25 32.86
C VAL A 62 30.79 12.10 32.57
N GLY A 63 30.77 12.89 31.50
CA GLY A 63 31.92 13.68 31.03
C GLY A 63 32.70 13.11 29.85
N THR A 64 32.41 11.89 29.37
CA THR A 64 32.99 11.38 28.11
C THR A 64 32.36 12.04 26.89
N GLN A 65 33.13 12.18 25.81
CA GLN A 65 32.68 12.76 24.55
C GLN A 65 32.39 11.65 23.53
N VAL A 66 31.20 11.67 22.94
CA VAL A 66 30.85 10.87 21.76
C VAL A 66 31.29 11.63 20.52
N THR A 67 31.99 10.97 19.60
CA THR A 67 32.45 11.60 18.36
C THR A 67 31.61 11.10 17.19
N VAL A 68 30.96 12.02 16.48
CA VAL A 68 30.27 11.72 15.22
C VAL A 68 31.17 12.18 14.08
N GLN A 69 31.66 11.22 13.31
CA GLN A 69 32.47 11.48 12.12
C GLN A 69 31.56 11.56 10.90
N ILE A 70 31.61 12.68 10.19
CA ILE A 70 30.78 12.97 9.02
C ILE A 70 31.70 13.14 7.81
N THR A 71 31.47 12.36 6.76
CA THR A 71 32.23 12.41 5.51
C THR A 71 31.36 12.90 4.36
N ILE A 72 31.74 14.06 3.82
CA ILE A 72 31.10 14.71 2.68
C ILE A 72 31.79 14.26 1.38
N PRO A 73 31.04 13.78 0.36
CA PRO A 73 31.55 13.49 -0.98
C PRO A 73 32.40 14.62 -1.59
N GLU A 74 33.43 14.24 -2.35
CA GLU A 74 34.27 15.18 -3.08
C GLU A 74 33.44 16.07 -4.02
N LYS A 75 33.83 17.35 -4.15
CA LYS A 75 33.14 18.42 -4.92
C LYS A 75 31.88 19.03 -4.27
N TRP A 76 31.51 18.60 -3.07
CA TRP A 76 30.40 19.16 -2.31
C TRP A 76 30.86 19.77 -0.99
N HIS A 77 30.09 20.72 -0.49
CA HIS A 77 30.21 21.26 0.85
C HIS A 77 28.84 21.40 1.51
N VAL A 78 28.83 21.47 2.83
CA VAL A 78 27.62 21.79 3.60
C VAL A 78 27.83 23.07 4.37
N ASN A 79 26.77 23.85 4.57
CA ASN A 79 26.83 25.06 5.38
C ASN A 79 27.24 24.74 6.83
N ALA A 80 27.98 25.63 7.47
CA ALA A 80 28.33 25.48 8.87
C ALA A 80 27.09 25.57 9.79
N ASN A 81 27.27 25.23 11.07
CA ASN A 81 26.24 25.40 12.10
C ASN A 81 25.90 26.88 12.35
N ILE A 82 26.80 27.79 12.00
CA ILE A 82 26.59 29.24 12.01
C ILE A 82 26.55 29.70 10.53
N PRO A 83 25.36 30.02 9.99
CA PRO A 83 25.25 30.42 8.59
C PRO A 83 25.75 31.86 8.43
N ALA A 84 26.42 32.14 7.31
CA ALA A 84 26.89 33.49 6.98
C ALA A 84 25.73 34.43 6.57
N ASP A 85 24.59 33.87 6.17
CA ASP A 85 23.40 34.60 5.71
C ASP A 85 22.10 33.90 6.17
N PRO A 86 21.02 34.64 6.52
CA PRO A 86 19.74 34.07 6.97
C PRO A 86 19.03 33.12 5.97
N PHE A 87 19.33 33.23 4.67
CA PHE A 87 18.78 32.36 3.63
C PHE A 87 19.43 30.97 3.61
N LEU A 88 20.63 30.82 4.18
CA LEU A 88 21.32 29.54 4.28
C LEU A 88 20.82 28.75 5.49
N LYS A 89 20.53 27.47 5.30
CA LYS A 89 20.14 26.58 6.39
C LYS A 89 21.39 26.01 7.07
N PRO A 90 21.54 26.19 8.40
CA PRO A 90 22.70 25.72 9.12
C PRO A 90 22.72 24.20 9.22
N SER A 91 23.92 23.64 9.36
CA SER A 91 24.06 22.23 9.75
C SER A 91 23.64 22.02 11.20
N THR A 92 22.81 21.01 11.44
CA THR A 92 22.28 20.66 12.76
C THR A 92 22.57 19.20 13.05
N LEU A 93 22.84 18.88 14.31
CA LEU A 93 23.13 17.52 14.75
C LEU A 93 22.32 17.26 16.04
N ASP A 94 21.38 16.33 15.97
CA ASP A 94 20.63 15.86 17.12
C ASP A 94 21.02 14.41 17.44
N ILE A 95 21.22 14.11 18.72
CA ILE A 95 21.60 12.77 19.19
C ILE A 95 20.67 12.36 20.32
N GLN A 96 20.08 11.19 20.18
CA GLN A 96 19.14 10.65 21.16
C GLN A 96 19.51 9.20 21.48
N ALA A 97 19.59 8.88 22.77
CA ALA A 97 19.78 7.53 23.26
C ALA A 97 18.99 7.33 24.56
N ARG A 98 18.46 6.13 24.78
CA ARG A 98 17.66 5.84 25.96
C ARG A 98 18.52 5.90 27.23
N GLY A 99 18.13 6.77 28.15
CA GLY A 99 18.80 6.91 29.45
C GLY A 99 20.14 7.67 29.40
N ILE A 100 20.47 8.36 28.30
CA ILE A 100 21.66 9.21 28.19
C ILE A 100 21.22 10.62 27.80
N GLU A 101 21.58 11.62 28.60
CA GLU A 101 21.43 13.03 28.24
C GLU A 101 22.72 13.56 27.63
N PHE A 102 22.63 14.06 26.41
CA PHE A 102 23.75 14.68 25.69
C PHE A 102 23.76 16.20 25.90
N GLY A 103 24.95 16.79 25.93
CA GLY A 103 25.17 18.23 25.94
C GLY A 103 25.20 18.84 24.54
N GLU A 104 25.52 20.13 24.47
CA GLU A 104 25.61 20.83 23.20
C GLU A 104 26.75 20.29 22.32
N ALA A 105 26.48 20.14 21.02
CA ALA A 105 27.44 19.64 20.04
C ALA A 105 28.58 20.66 19.82
N ILE A 106 29.81 20.20 19.98
CA ILE A 106 31.03 20.99 19.74
C ILE A 106 31.47 20.75 18.29
N TRP A 107 31.28 21.76 17.46
CA TRP A 107 31.63 21.75 16.04
C TRP A 107 33.09 22.15 15.79
N PRO A 108 33.74 21.64 14.73
CA PRO A 108 35.07 22.08 14.33
C PRO A 108 35.04 23.50 13.73
N GLU A 109 36.20 24.13 13.62
CA GLU A 109 36.31 25.46 12.98
C GLU A 109 35.87 25.38 11.51
N PRO A 110 34.91 26.23 11.07
CA PRO A 110 34.39 26.19 9.71
C PRO A 110 35.41 26.79 8.72
N ILE A 111 35.38 26.28 7.49
CA ILE A 111 36.23 26.77 6.40
C ILE A 111 35.51 27.94 5.74
N LYS A 112 36.22 29.06 5.54
CA LYS A 112 35.72 30.19 4.76
C LYS A 112 35.88 29.91 3.28
N GLU A 113 34.79 30.01 2.53
CA GLU A 113 34.81 29.87 1.08
C GLU A 113 33.96 30.95 0.42
N TYR A 114 34.53 31.63 -0.56
CA TYR A 114 33.80 32.60 -1.35
C TYR A 114 32.93 31.87 -2.39
N SER A 115 31.63 32.13 -2.35
CA SER A 115 30.67 31.54 -3.28
C SER A 115 30.33 32.55 -4.37
N GLU A 116 30.81 32.29 -5.59
CA GLU A 116 30.53 33.14 -6.76
C GLU A 116 29.02 33.29 -7.05
N ALA A 117 28.22 32.26 -6.75
CA ALA A 117 26.77 32.28 -6.92
C ALA A 117 26.01 33.11 -5.88
N LEU A 118 26.63 33.41 -4.74
CA LEU A 118 26.02 34.12 -3.62
C LEU A 118 26.67 35.50 -3.37
N ASP A 119 27.81 35.77 -4.00
CA ASP A 119 28.58 37.03 -3.91
C ASP A 119 28.99 37.43 -2.47
N PHE A 120 29.22 36.43 -1.61
CA PHE A 120 29.78 36.62 -0.27
C PHE A 120 30.58 35.40 0.22
N GLU A 121 31.35 35.59 1.31
CA GLU A 121 32.09 34.53 2.01
C GLU A 121 31.15 33.67 2.87
N ASN A 122 30.98 32.40 2.51
CA ASN A 122 30.20 31.44 3.27
C ASN A 122 31.10 30.61 4.21
N LEU A 123 30.53 30.14 5.33
CA LEU A 123 31.16 29.23 6.28
C LEU A 123 30.69 27.80 5.98
N VAL A 124 31.63 26.91 5.65
CA VAL A 124 31.31 25.58 5.13
C VAL A 124 32.14 24.47 5.78
N PHE A 125 31.60 23.26 5.79
CA PHE A 125 32.34 22.02 6.09
C PHE A 125 32.54 21.21 4.80
N LYS A 126 33.75 20.63 4.65
CA LYS A 126 34.17 19.82 3.50
C LYS A 126 34.98 18.61 3.95
N GLY A 127 34.91 17.52 3.18
CA GLY A 127 35.65 16.29 3.47
C GLY A 127 35.14 15.59 4.73
N THR A 128 36.06 15.03 5.52
CA THR A 128 35.73 14.38 6.78
C THR A 128 35.94 15.34 7.94
N PHE A 129 34.91 15.54 8.76
CA PHE A 129 34.97 16.35 9.97
C PHE A 129 34.32 15.63 11.15
N GLU A 130 34.72 16.01 12.36
CA GLU A 130 34.30 15.36 13.60
C GLU A 130 33.54 16.34 14.48
N VAL A 131 32.34 15.94 14.92
CA VAL A 131 31.54 16.68 15.89
C VAL A 131 31.59 15.94 17.23
N LYS A 132 31.96 16.65 18.29
CA LYS A 132 32.13 16.07 19.64
C LYS A 132 30.95 16.44 20.51
N ILE A 133 30.30 15.46 21.13
CA ILE A 133 29.11 15.67 21.95
C ILE A 133 29.39 15.16 23.37
N PRO A 134 29.39 16.03 24.40
CA PRO A 134 29.64 15.62 25.77
C PRO A 134 28.42 14.93 26.39
N VAL A 135 28.63 13.86 27.17
CA VAL A 135 27.57 13.19 27.93
C VAL A 135 27.35 13.90 29.28
N LYS A 136 26.16 14.46 29.49
CA LYS A 136 25.78 15.24 30.69
C LYS A 136 25.26 14.36 31.83
N ALA A 137 24.41 13.38 31.54
CA ALA A 137 23.84 12.49 32.55
C ALA A 137 23.59 11.09 31.97
N ILE A 138 23.68 10.07 32.84
CA ILE A 138 23.43 8.67 32.51
C ILE A 138 22.48 8.09 33.57
N ALA A 139 21.33 7.57 33.15
CA ALA A 139 20.35 6.89 33.98
C ALA A 139 20.80 5.45 34.32
N ALA A 140 20.23 4.83 35.36
CA ALA A 140 20.62 3.47 35.78
C ALA A 140 20.25 2.37 34.77
N ASP A 141 19.31 2.65 33.85
CA ASP A 141 18.78 1.76 32.81
C ASP A 141 19.14 2.23 31.38
N TYR A 142 20.35 2.76 31.20
CA TYR A 142 20.80 3.31 29.91
C TYR A 142 21.05 2.23 28.84
N ASP A 143 20.72 2.54 27.58
CA ASP A 143 20.92 1.67 26.42
C ASP A 143 21.60 2.41 25.27
N THR A 144 22.91 2.14 25.09
CA THR A 144 23.74 2.69 24.02
C THR A 144 23.43 2.13 22.63
N SER A 145 22.64 1.07 22.51
CA SER A 145 22.25 0.48 21.22
C SER A 145 21.10 1.23 20.53
N THR A 146 20.39 2.07 21.29
CA THR A 146 19.32 2.94 20.78
C THR A 146 19.82 4.31 20.31
N THR A 147 21.13 4.53 20.27
CA THR A 147 21.68 5.80 19.84
C THR A 147 21.38 6.05 18.37
N ASN A 148 20.51 7.04 18.14
CA ASN A 148 20.22 7.59 16.83
C ASN A 148 20.82 8.99 16.74
N VAL A 149 21.48 9.26 15.62
CA VAL A 149 22.03 10.56 15.28
C VAL A 149 21.35 11.05 14.01
N GLU A 150 20.78 12.25 14.08
CA GLU A 150 20.20 12.96 12.95
C GLU A 150 21.08 14.14 12.58
N PHE A 151 21.51 14.19 11.32
CA PHE A 151 22.27 15.30 10.77
C PHE A 151 21.47 16.01 9.68
N GLY A 152 21.00 17.21 9.99
CA GLY A 152 20.37 18.10 9.02
C GLY A 152 21.42 18.94 8.33
N TYR A 153 21.45 18.92 7.00
CA TYR A 153 22.42 19.67 6.21
C TYR A 153 21.80 20.28 4.96
N GLN A 154 22.42 21.35 4.47
CA GLN A 154 22.16 21.91 3.16
C GLN A 154 23.44 21.77 2.34
N ALA A 155 23.37 20.96 1.28
CA ALA A 155 24.49 20.72 0.39
C ALA A 155 24.57 21.81 -0.70
N CYS A 156 25.78 22.30 -0.94
CA CYS A 156 26.05 23.31 -1.95
C CYS A 156 27.31 22.91 -2.75
N SER A 157 27.32 23.23 -4.03
CA SER A 157 28.49 23.11 -4.91
C SER A 157 28.71 24.42 -5.67
N GLN A 158 27.89 24.66 -6.70
CA GLN A 158 27.72 25.95 -7.40
C GLN A 158 26.33 26.56 -7.14
N ILE A 159 25.36 25.70 -6.83
CA ILE A 159 24.02 26.06 -6.37
C ILE A 159 23.70 25.23 -5.13
N CYS A 160 22.94 25.81 -4.21
CA CYS A 160 22.51 25.12 -3.00
C CYS A 160 21.26 24.28 -3.26
N LEU A 161 21.28 23.06 -2.73
CA LEU A 161 20.17 22.13 -2.76
C LEU A 161 19.15 22.43 -1.65
N ALA A 162 17.96 21.81 -1.77
CA ALA A 162 17.02 21.77 -0.67
C ALA A 162 17.66 21.09 0.55
N PRO A 163 17.39 21.56 1.79
CA PRO A 163 17.89 20.93 2.99
C PRO A 163 17.41 19.48 3.09
N GLN A 164 18.28 18.60 3.55
CA GLN A 164 18.03 17.17 3.72
C GLN A 164 18.53 16.74 5.11
N THR A 165 17.98 15.63 5.60
CA THR A 165 18.40 15.00 6.85
C THR A 165 18.87 13.58 6.56
N VAL A 166 20.00 13.19 7.16
CA VAL A 166 20.49 11.80 7.14
C VAL A 166 20.52 11.27 8.56
N HIS A 167 20.15 10.00 8.70
CA HIS A 167 20.09 9.30 9.97
C HIS A 167 21.19 8.23 10.02
N ALA A 168 21.85 8.12 11.17
CA ALA A 168 22.74 7.01 11.48
C ALA A 168 22.36 6.39 12.83
N ALA A 169 22.29 5.06 12.86
CA ALA A 169 22.11 4.28 14.07
C ALA A 169 23.41 3.54 14.40
N LEU A 170 23.71 3.37 15.68
CA LEU A 170 24.93 2.68 16.11
C LEU A 170 24.84 1.16 15.87
N GLU A 171 25.55 0.63 14.86
CA GLU A 171 25.75 -0.81 14.72
C GLU A 171 26.83 -1.29 15.71
N LEU A 172 26.42 -1.67 16.93
CA LEU A 172 27.30 -2.37 17.86
C LEU A 172 27.59 -3.78 17.33
N LYS A 173 28.77 -3.97 16.76
CA LYS A 173 29.42 -5.27 16.58
C LYS A 173 29.85 -5.81 17.94
N LEU A 174 28.92 -6.35 18.71
CA LEU A 174 29.23 -7.05 19.96
C LEU A 174 28.40 -8.32 20.07
N GLU A 175 29.11 -9.42 20.28
CA GLU A 175 28.62 -10.79 20.36
C GLU A 175 27.44 -10.92 21.33
N SER A 176 26.49 -11.73 20.89
CA SER A 176 25.25 -12.10 21.54
C SER A 176 25.39 -12.37 23.04
N LYS A 177 24.67 -11.58 23.86
CA LYS A 177 24.01 -12.02 25.10
C LYS A 177 22.95 -10.99 25.50
N PHE A 178 21.78 -11.07 24.88
CA PHE A 178 20.55 -10.44 25.39
C PHE A 178 19.54 -11.53 25.74
N GLU A 179 19.54 -11.91 27.02
CA GLU A 179 18.39 -12.33 27.81
C GLU A 179 18.09 -11.13 28.74
N GLU A 180 16.90 -10.65 29.06
CA GLU A 180 15.52 -11.02 28.75
C GLU A 180 14.60 -10.06 29.56
N SER A 181 13.76 -9.28 28.90
CA SER A 181 12.51 -8.80 29.53
C SER A 181 11.42 -8.61 28.45
N SER A 182 11.29 -9.65 27.62
CA SER A 182 10.07 -10.04 26.90
C SER A 182 10.26 -11.49 26.40
N LYS A 183 10.60 -12.44 27.28
CA LYS A 183 10.18 -13.83 27.04
C LYS A 183 8.76 -13.96 27.59
N LYS A 184 7.83 -13.52 26.76
CA LYS A 184 6.75 -14.42 26.39
C LYS A 184 6.74 -14.48 24.86
N ASN A 185 7.67 -15.31 24.39
CA ASN A 185 7.73 -15.98 23.10
C ASN A 185 8.05 -15.16 21.83
N SER A 186 9.32 -14.79 21.58
CA SER A 186 9.74 -14.30 20.25
C SER A 186 9.63 -15.37 19.15
N HIS A 187 9.76 -16.65 19.50
CA HIS A 187 9.44 -17.76 18.62
C HIS A 187 7.93 -17.88 18.36
N ASP A 188 7.07 -17.58 19.34
CA ASP A 188 5.63 -17.59 19.10
C ASP A 188 5.20 -16.36 18.31
N SER A 189 5.79 -15.18 18.48
CA SER A 189 5.40 -14.01 17.69
C SER A 189 5.68 -14.20 16.20
N LEU A 190 6.84 -14.76 15.85
CA LEU A 190 7.17 -15.07 14.45
C LEU A 190 6.40 -16.28 13.94
N ALA A 191 6.27 -17.36 14.73
CA ALA A 191 5.49 -18.52 14.33
C ALA A 191 4.00 -18.20 14.20
N LEU A 192 3.46 -17.33 15.04
CA LEU A 192 2.10 -16.80 14.97
C LEU A 192 1.96 -15.92 13.73
N LEU A 193 2.90 -15.02 13.44
CA LEU A 193 2.90 -14.21 12.23
C LEU A 193 2.88 -15.08 10.96
N LEU A 194 3.75 -16.09 10.89
CA LEU A 194 3.80 -17.02 9.76
C LEU A 194 2.57 -17.94 9.73
N GLY A 195 2.04 -18.33 10.88
CA GLY A 195 0.79 -19.07 11.00
C GLY A 195 -0.40 -18.26 10.48
N LEU A 196 -0.47 -16.97 10.82
CA LEU A 196 -1.45 -16.03 10.29
C LEU A 196 -1.25 -15.77 8.80
N ALA A 197 -0.02 -15.70 8.31
CA ALA A 197 0.28 -15.59 6.87
C ALA A 197 -0.23 -16.82 6.10
N PHE A 198 0.04 -18.02 6.62
CA PHE A 198 -0.42 -19.28 6.03
C PHE A 198 -1.95 -19.37 6.06
N LEU A 199 -2.56 -19.04 7.20
CA LEU A 199 -4.02 -18.99 7.34
C LEU A 199 -4.64 -17.95 6.41
N GLY A 200 -4.03 -16.78 6.28
CA GLY A 200 -4.43 -15.74 5.33
C GLY A 200 -4.41 -16.26 3.89
N GLY A 201 -3.31 -16.91 3.49
CA GLY A 201 -3.21 -17.58 2.18
C GLY A 201 -4.28 -18.66 1.98
N LEU A 202 -4.60 -19.43 3.02
CA LEU A 202 -5.67 -20.42 2.98
C LEU A 202 -7.05 -19.76 2.80
N ILE A 203 -7.31 -18.65 3.50
CA ILE A 203 -8.55 -17.86 3.41
C ILE A 203 -8.74 -17.30 1.99
N LEU A 204 -7.67 -16.93 1.28
CA LEU A 204 -7.77 -16.46 -0.12
C LEU A 204 -8.45 -17.48 -1.05
N ASN A 205 -8.37 -18.79 -0.76
CA ASN A 205 -9.08 -19.82 -1.54
C ASN A 205 -10.60 -19.79 -1.36
N LEU A 206 -11.08 -19.25 -0.23
CA LEU A 206 -12.51 -19.15 0.08
C LEU A 206 -13.15 -17.88 -0.51
N MET A 207 -12.33 -16.97 -1.05
CA MET A 207 -12.83 -15.74 -1.65
C MET A 207 -13.63 -16.00 -2.94
N PRO A 208 -14.72 -15.25 -3.15
CA PRO A 208 -15.67 -15.50 -4.25
C PRO A 208 -15.06 -15.42 -5.65
N CYS A 209 -13.95 -14.68 -5.85
CA CYS A 209 -13.29 -14.55 -7.15
C CYS A 209 -12.31 -15.70 -7.47
N VAL A 210 -11.73 -16.35 -6.47
CA VAL A 210 -10.68 -17.37 -6.64
C VAL A 210 -11.29 -18.75 -6.77
N LEU A 211 -12.31 -19.02 -5.96
CA LEU A 211 -12.96 -20.30 -5.85
C LEU A 211 -13.45 -20.89 -7.20
N PRO A 212 -14.04 -20.12 -8.13
CA PRO A 212 -14.50 -20.66 -9.42
C PRO A 212 -13.35 -21.22 -10.26
N VAL A 213 -12.22 -20.49 -10.32
CA VAL A 213 -11.01 -20.90 -11.04
C VAL A 213 -10.34 -22.08 -10.32
N LEU A 214 -10.34 -22.07 -8.99
CA LEU A 214 -9.82 -23.14 -8.13
C LEU A 214 -10.48 -24.47 -8.49
N PHE A 215 -11.81 -24.53 -8.46
CA PHE A 215 -12.54 -25.76 -8.77
C PHE A 215 -12.29 -26.26 -10.20
N LEU A 216 -12.33 -25.37 -11.20
CA LEU A 216 -12.08 -25.75 -12.58
C LEU A 216 -10.67 -26.32 -12.76
N LYS A 217 -9.67 -25.70 -12.13
CA LYS A 217 -8.28 -26.17 -12.22
C LYS A 217 -8.07 -27.49 -11.48
N LEU A 218 -8.65 -27.64 -10.29
CA LEU A 218 -8.63 -28.90 -9.54
C LEU A 218 -9.28 -30.04 -10.35
N PHE A 219 -10.41 -29.80 -11.01
CA PHE A 219 -11.04 -30.80 -11.88
C PHE A 219 -10.22 -31.11 -13.14
N SER A 220 -9.54 -30.12 -13.74
CA SER A 220 -8.60 -30.34 -14.85
C SER A 220 -7.41 -31.20 -14.43
N LEU A 221 -6.81 -30.95 -13.27
CA LEU A 221 -5.75 -31.78 -12.69
C LEU A 221 -6.23 -33.23 -12.44
N VAL A 222 -7.49 -33.41 -12.04
CA VAL A 222 -8.10 -34.73 -11.81
C VAL A 222 -8.40 -35.48 -13.10
N ARG A 223 -8.86 -34.79 -14.15
CA ARG A 223 -9.09 -35.42 -15.47
C ARG A 223 -7.79 -36.03 -16.02
N ASN A 224 -6.65 -35.44 -15.64
CA ASN A 224 -5.31 -35.88 -16.00
C ASN A 224 -4.67 -36.79 -14.95
N ALA A 225 -5.37 -37.12 -13.85
CA ALA A 225 -4.90 -38.07 -12.83
C ALA A 225 -4.88 -39.53 -13.32
N GLY A 226 -5.38 -39.79 -14.54
CA GLY A 226 -5.15 -41.05 -15.27
C GLY A 226 -3.77 -41.14 -15.91
N GLU A 227 -3.00 -40.05 -15.95
CA GLU A 227 -1.60 -40.05 -16.41
C GLU A 227 -0.61 -40.42 -15.29
N THR A 228 0.67 -40.59 -15.64
CA THR A 228 1.73 -40.93 -14.67
C THR A 228 1.81 -39.92 -13.53
N ARG A 229 1.90 -40.40 -12.28
CA ARG A 229 2.03 -39.55 -11.06
C ARG A 229 3.12 -38.47 -11.18
N ALA A 230 4.22 -38.77 -11.89
CA ALA A 230 5.30 -37.83 -12.14
C ALA A 230 4.86 -36.61 -12.98
N ARG A 231 3.93 -36.77 -13.93
CA ARG A 231 3.42 -35.67 -14.75
C ARG A 231 2.48 -34.77 -13.94
N LEU A 232 1.61 -35.36 -13.11
CA LEU A 232 0.76 -34.62 -12.18
C LEU A 232 1.59 -33.74 -11.23
N TRP A 233 2.65 -34.31 -10.63
CA TRP A 233 3.51 -33.57 -9.70
C TRP A 233 4.25 -32.41 -10.39
N LYS A 234 4.77 -32.62 -11.60
CA LYS A 234 5.41 -31.55 -12.39
C LYS A 234 4.44 -30.42 -12.74
N LEU A 235 3.19 -30.73 -13.10
CA LEU A 235 2.15 -29.73 -13.36
C LEU A 235 1.82 -28.92 -12.10
N THR A 236 1.66 -29.59 -10.96
CA THR A 236 1.41 -28.90 -9.69
C THR A 236 2.57 -28.01 -9.28
N VAL A 237 3.82 -28.49 -9.35
CA VAL A 237 5.01 -27.67 -9.05
C VAL A 237 5.08 -26.45 -9.94
N SER A 238 4.81 -26.61 -11.23
CA SER A 238 4.83 -25.49 -12.17
C SER A 238 3.76 -24.45 -11.82
N LEU A 239 2.59 -24.88 -11.36
CA LEU A 239 1.53 -23.99 -10.88
C LEU A 239 1.92 -23.27 -9.57
N VAL A 240 2.50 -23.99 -8.61
CA VAL A 240 3.00 -23.42 -7.35
C VAL A 240 4.12 -22.41 -7.60
N LEU A 241 5.02 -22.68 -8.54
CA LEU A 241 6.05 -21.74 -8.97
C LEU A 241 5.44 -20.48 -9.59
N GLY A 242 4.36 -20.59 -10.36
CA GLY A 242 3.61 -19.43 -10.86
C GLY A 242 3.09 -18.55 -9.73
N ILE A 243 2.49 -19.16 -8.70
CA ILE A 243 1.99 -18.44 -7.52
C ILE A 243 3.13 -17.78 -6.74
N LEU A 244 4.20 -18.53 -6.44
CA LEU A 244 5.35 -18.03 -5.69
C LEU A 244 6.04 -16.86 -6.39
N THR A 245 6.31 -17.01 -7.69
CA THR A 245 6.95 -15.95 -8.48
C THR A 245 6.10 -14.67 -8.51
N SER A 246 4.78 -14.77 -8.64
CA SER A 246 3.90 -13.59 -8.54
C SER A 246 3.96 -12.91 -7.17
N PHE A 247 3.93 -13.67 -6.08
CA PHE A 247 4.05 -13.11 -4.72
C PHE A 247 5.43 -12.49 -4.47
N TRP A 248 6.52 -13.08 -4.99
CA TRP A 248 7.86 -12.51 -4.90
C TRP A 248 8.04 -11.24 -5.73
N VAL A 249 7.43 -11.17 -6.92
CA VAL A 249 7.43 -9.94 -7.73
C VAL A 249 6.69 -8.83 -6.98
N LEU A 250 5.53 -9.12 -6.38
CA LEU A 250 4.81 -8.16 -5.54
C LEU A 250 5.63 -7.71 -4.33
N ALA A 251 6.25 -8.66 -3.61
CA ALA A 251 7.14 -8.37 -2.49
C ALA A 251 8.34 -7.50 -2.90
N GLY A 252 8.93 -7.76 -4.07
CA GLY A 252 10.03 -6.98 -4.62
C GLY A 252 9.62 -5.55 -4.97
N ILE A 253 8.49 -5.37 -5.65
CA ILE A 253 7.93 -4.03 -5.96
C ILE A 253 7.71 -3.24 -4.68
N VAL A 254 7.07 -3.85 -3.68
CA VAL A 254 6.82 -3.22 -2.39
C VAL A 254 8.13 -2.88 -1.66
N SER A 255 9.11 -3.78 -1.67
CA SER A 255 10.40 -3.55 -1.02
C SER A 255 11.18 -2.41 -1.67
N LEU A 256 11.09 -2.25 -3.00
CA LEU A 256 11.70 -1.15 -3.74
C LEU A 256 11.03 0.19 -3.40
N ILE A 257 9.70 0.20 -3.34
CA ILE A 257 8.94 1.40 -2.94
C ILE A 257 9.31 1.80 -1.51
N LYS A 258 9.37 0.84 -0.57
CA LYS A 258 9.75 1.09 0.82
C LYS A 258 11.16 1.71 0.93
N ALA A 259 12.11 1.29 0.10
CA ALA A 259 13.47 1.85 0.09
C ALA A 259 13.54 3.28 -0.47
N GLY A 260 12.61 3.68 -1.34
CA GLY A 260 12.60 4.99 -2.00
C GLY A 260 11.72 6.05 -1.35
N SER A 261 10.57 5.69 -0.77
CA SER A 261 9.59 6.66 -0.25
C SER A 261 9.50 6.72 1.27
N GLY A 262 10.25 5.89 2.01
CA GLY A 262 10.25 5.87 3.48
C GLY A 262 8.95 5.38 4.14
N ASN A 263 7.83 5.38 3.41
CA ASN A 263 6.53 4.85 3.81
C ASN A 263 5.76 4.35 2.58
N ALA A 264 5.41 3.08 2.59
CA ALA A 264 4.47 2.49 1.64
C ALA A 264 3.09 2.48 2.29
N GLY A 265 2.27 3.51 2.00
CA GLY A 265 0.88 3.52 2.46
C GLY A 265 0.08 2.45 1.73
N TRP A 266 -0.42 1.45 2.46
CA TRP A 266 -1.31 0.43 1.88
C TRP A 266 -2.75 0.95 1.87
N GLY A 267 -3.44 0.82 0.73
CA GLY A 267 -4.83 1.25 0.58
C GLY A 267 -5.07 2.62 -0.06
N PHE A 268 -4.02 3.42 -0.32
CA PHE A 268 -4.11 4.68 -1.09
C PHE A 268 -4.87 4.52 -2.41
N GLN A 269 -4.76 3.34 -3.02
CA GLN A 269 -5.44 3.04 -4.26
C GLN A 269 -6.98 3.15 -4.16
N PHE A 270 -7.58 2.91 -2.98
CA PHE A 270 -9.01 3.11 -2.73
C PHE A 270 -9.40 4.57 -2.56
N GLN A 271 -8.47 5.48 -2.20
CA GLN A 271 -8.75 6.92 -2.17
C GLN A 271 -8.95 7.50 -3.57
N ASN A 272 -8.45 6.82 -4.62
CA ASN A 272 -8.67 7.23 -5.99
C ASN A 272 -10.04 6.75 -6.49
N PRO A 273 -10.99 7.67 -6.76
CA PRO A 273 -12.34 7.28 -7.17
C PRO A 273 -12.37 6.52 -8.50
N GLY A 274 -11.38 6.74 -9.37
CA GLY A 274 -11.26 6.06 -10.66
C GLY A 274 -10.90 4.59 -10.50
N PHE A 275 -10.07 4.27 -9.51
CA PHE A 275 -9.77 2.88 -9.17
C PHE A 275 -10.98 2.16 -8.55
N VAL A 276 -11.72 2.84 -7.67
CA VAL A 276 -12.97 2.29 -7.11
C VAL A 276 -13.98 2.02 -8.23
N ALA A 277 -14.14 2.95 -9.17
CA ALA A 277 -15.00 2.76 -10.35
C ALA A 277 -14.57 1.55 -11.20
N PHE A 278 -13.26 1.41 -11.46
CA PHE A 278 -12.69 0.25 -12.15
C PHE A 278 -13.00 -1.06 -11.42
N MET A 279 -12.84 -1.09 -10.09
CA MET A 279 -13.16 -2.27 -9.28
C MET A 279 -14.65 -2.60 -9.30
N VAL A 280 -15.54 -1.62 -9.22
CA VAL A 280 -17.00 -1.83 -9.35
C VAL A 280 -17.33 -2.49 -10.69
N VAL A 281 -16.77 -1.99 -11.79
CA VAL A 281 -16.95 -2.59 -13.13
C VAL A 281 -16.42 -4.03 -13.17
N LEU A 282 -15.21 -4.25 -12.66
CA LEU A 282 -14.56 -5.55 -12.64
C LEU A 282 -15.38 -6.57 -11.84
N LEU A 283 -15.73 -6.26 -10.59
CA LEU A 283 -16.51 -7.15 -9.71
C LEU A 283 -17.92 -7.41 -10.26
N SER A 284 -18.56 -6.40 -10.87
CA SER A 284 -19.85 -6.56 -11.53
C SER A 284 -19.78 -7.51 -12.73
N ALA A 285 -18.72 -7.41 -13.54
CA ALA A 285 -18.47 -8.35 -14.63
C ALA A 285 -18.18 -9.76 -14.10
N PHE A 286 -17.35 -9.93 -13.08
CA PHE A 286 -17.13 -11.26 -12.48
C PHE A 286 -18.39 -11.86 -11.86
N ALA A 287 -19.24 -11.05 -11.23
CA ALA A 287 -20.50 -11.53 -10.66
C ALA A 287 -21.43 -12.07 -11.74
N MET A 288 -21.53 -11.37 -12.87
CA MET A 288 -22.36 -11.82 -13.98
C MET A 288 -21.78 -13.05 -14.72
N ASN A 289 -20.45 -13.25 -14.70
CA ASN A 289 -19.80 -14.50 -15.13
C ASN A 289 -20.26 -15.66 -14.25
N LEU A 290 -20.33 -15.46 -12.92
CA LEU A 290 -20.78 -16.48 -11.97
C LEU A 290 -22.26 -16.81 -12.07
N PHE A 291 -23.09 -15.86 -12.50
CA PHE A 291 -24.48 -16.13 -12.82
C PHE A 291 -24.66 -16.95 -14.11
N GLY A 292 -23.60 -17.15 -14.89
CA GLY A 292 -23.61 -17.91 -16.14
C GLY A 292 -24.25 -17.15 -17.29
N PHE A 293 -24.36 -15.81 -17.19
CA PHE A 293 -24.87 -15.00 -18.29
C PHE A 293 -23.89 -14.95 -19.45
N PHE A 294 -22.59 -15.11 -19.17
CA PHE A 294 -21.51 -15.25 -20.14
C PHE A 294 -20.56 -16.29 -19.57
N GLU A 295 -20.26 -17.31 -20.36
CA GLU A 295 -19.02 -18.04 -20.18
C GLU A 295 -17.94 -17.14 -20.78
N ILE A 296 -16.89 -16.81 -20.02
CA ILE A 296 -15.71 -16.12 -20.58
C ILE A 296 -15.06 -17.06 -21.61
N PHE A 297 -15.61 -17.14 -22.81
CA PHE A 297 -14.90 -17.57 -23.99
C PHE A 297 -14.07 -16.37 -24.43
N LEU A 298 -12.84 -16.29 -23.91
CA LEU A 298 -11.89 -15.31 -24.39
C LEU A 298 -11.72 -15.45 -25.92
N PRO A 299 -11.46 -14.34 -26.63
CA PRO A 299 -11.48 -14.27 -28.09
C PRO A 299 -10.66 -15.37 -28.77
N GLY A 300 -11.30 -16.01 -29.76
CA GLY A 300 -10.85 -17.22 -30.47
C GLY A 300 -9.60 -17.10 -31.36
N SER A 301 -8.67 -16.17 -31.09
CA SER A 301 -7.35 -16.13 -31.75
C SER A 301 -6.21 -15.83 -30.78
N ALA A 302 -6.40 -14.92 -29.83
CA ALA A 302 -5.46 -14.69 -28.73
C ALA A 302 -5.56 -15.79 -27.67
N LEU A 303 -6.78 -16.24 -27.35
CA LEU A 303 -6.96 -17.44 -26.53
C LEU A 303 -6.67 -18.70 -27.33
N THR A 304 -6.94 -18.83 -28.62
CA THR A 304 -6.53 -20.06 -29.33
C THR A 304 -5.01 -20.26 -29.33
N LYS A 305 -4.21 -19.22 -29.06
CA LYS A 305 -2.78 -19.35 -28.75
C LYS A 305 -2.50 -19.55 -27.26
N MET A 306 -3.18 -18.83 -26.36
CA MET A 306 -3.04 -19.03 -24.90
C MET A 306 -3.72 -20.30 -24.39
N ASP A 307 -4.97 -20.56 -24.72
CA ASP A 307 -5.70 -21.84 -24.64
C ASP A 307 -5.04 -22.95 -25.45
N ALA A 308 -4.39 -22.76 -26.60
CA ALA A 308 -3.55 -23.86 -27.14
C ALA A 308 -2.25 -24.03 -26.35
N ALA A 309 -1.71 -22.98 -25.71
CA ALA A 309 -0.59 -23.08 -24.78
C ALA A 309 -1.01 -23.58 -23.38
N THR A 310 -2.31 -23.56 -23.05
CA THR A 310 -2.91 -23.98 -21.77
C THR A 310 -3.61 -25.35 -21.90
N ARG A 311 -4.16 -25.67 -23.08
CA ARG A 311 -4.63 -26.99 -23.53
C ARG A 311 -3.51 -27.87 -24.06
N LYS A 312 -2.39 -27.32 -24.55
CA LYS A 312 -1.12 -28.06 -24.44
C LYS A 312 -0.81 -28.05 -22.95
N GLU A 313 -1.15 -29.16 -22.30
CA GLU A 313 -0.94 -29.43 -20.88
C GLU A 313 0.56 -29.55 -20.53
N GLY A 314 1.32 -28.55 -20.92
CA GLY A 314 2.72 -28.36 -20.61
C GLY A 314 2.87 -27.52 -19.36
N LEU A 315 4.08 -27.54 -18.82
CA LEU A 315 4.45 -26.83 -17.59
C LEU A 315 4.17 -25.32 -17.71
N ALA A 316 4.45 -24.72 -18.88
CA ALA A 316 4.17 -23.30 -19.12
C ALA A 316 2.69 -22.90 -18.89
N GLY A 317 1.73 -23.73 -19.31
CA GLY A 317 0.31 -23.46 -19.10
C GLY A 317 -0.10 -23.59 -17.62
N ALA A 318 0.53 -24.50 -16.87
CA ALA A 318 0.33 -24.61 -15.43
C ALA A 318 0.92 -23.41 -14.67
N PHE A 319 2.10 -22.93 -15.08
CA PHE A 319 2.73 -21.73 -14.53
C PHE A 319 1.89 -20.48 -14.75
N LEU A 320 1.45 -20.22 -15.99
CA LEU A 320 0.59 -19.08 -16.33
C LEU A 320 -0.76 -19.12 -15.59
N SER A 321 -1.30 -20.32 -15.37
CA SER A 321 -2.51 -20.50 -14.56
C SER A 321 -2.29 -20.07 -13.11
N GLY A 322 -1.11 -20.33 -12.53
CA GLY A 322 -0.75 -19.86 -11.19
C GLY A 322 -0.67 -18.33 -11.12
N VAL A 323 -0.01 -17.70 -12.10
CA VAL A 323 0.07 -16.23 -12.20
C VAL A 323 -1.31 -15.59 -12.33
N LEU A 324 -2.17 -16.15 -13.20
CA LEU A 324 -3.52 -15.66 -13.41
C LEU A 324 -4.37 -15.75 -12.13
N MET A 325 -4.20 -16.81 -11.34
CA MET A 325 -4.90 -16.94 -10.05
C MET A 325 -4.52 -15.84 -9.07
N VAL A 326 -3.23 -15.50 -8.95
CA VAL A 326 -2.81 -14.40 -8.09
C VAL A 326 -3.39 -13.07 -8.58
N LEU A 327 -3.29 -12.79 -9.88
CA LEU A 327 -3.81 -11.56 -10.48
C LEU A 327 -5.32 -11.39 -10.28
N LEU A 328 -6.10 -12.47 -10.44
CA LEU A 328 -7.54 -12.45 -10.23
C LEU A 328 -7.96 -12.42 -8.75
N SER A 329 -7.09 -12.90 -7.85
CA SER A 329 -7.32 -12.86 -6.40
C SER A 329 -7.12 -11.46 -5.83
N THR A 330 -6.12 -10.71 -6.30
CA THR A 330 -5.75 -9.38 -5.79
C THR A 330 -6.94 -8.42 -5.55
N PRO A 331 -7.88 -8.21 -6.50
CA PRO A 331 -8.96 -7.22 -6.33
C PRO A 331 -9.92 -7.54 -5.18
N CYS A 332 -10.27 -8.80 -4.95
CA CYS A 332 -11.15 -9.17 -3.83
C CYS A 332 -10.42 -9.35 -2.50
N SER A 333 -9.09 -9.44 -2.53
CA SER A 333 -8.26 -9.70 -1.35
C SER A 333 -7.80 -8.41 -0.67
N ALA A 334 -7.77 -7.29 -1.39
CA ALA A 334 -7.25 -6.01 -0.90
C ALA A 334 -7.91 -5.51 0.40
N PRO A 335 -9.24 -5.60 0.61
CA PRO A 335 -9.87 -5.17 1.86
C PRO A 335 -9.49 -6.02 3.07
N PHE A 336 -9.15 -7.29 2.87
CA PHE A 336 -8.88 -8.24 3.94
C PHE A 336 -7.39 -8.37 4.27
N LEU A 337 -6.52 -8.19 3.27
CA LEU A 337 -5.07 -8.24 3.47
C LEU A 337 -4.51 -6.93 4.05
N GLY A 338 -5.31 -5.85 4.11
CA GLY A 338 -4.83 -4.51 4.47
C GLY A 338 -4.05 -4.41 5.78
N THR A 339 -4.57 -5.01 6.85
CA THR A 339 -3.93 -4.99 8.19
C THR A 339 -2.71 -5.89 8.28
N ALA A 340 -2.81 -7.10 7.72
CA ALA A 340 -1.70 -8.03 7.68
C ALA A 340 -0.52 -7.46 6.87
N MET A 341 -0.82 -6.71 5.80
CA MET A 341 0.17 -6.04 4.98
C MET A 341 0.71 -4.75 5.63
N GLY A 342 -0.12 -3.97 6.33
CA GLY A 342 0.33 -2.82 7.13
C GLY A 342 1.37 -3.22 8.18
N PHE A 343 1.10 -4.29 8.93
CA PHE A 343 2.08 -4.87 9.87
C PHE A 343 3.33 -5.38 9.14
N ALA A 344 3.18 -6.13 8.05
CA ALA A 344 4.32 -6.65 7.28
C ALA A 344 5.22 -5.53 6.73
N PHE A 345 4.67 -4.35 6.45
CA PHE A 345 5.41 -3.20 5.95
C PHE A 345 6.24 -2.49 7.01
N THR A 346 6.00 -2.71 8.31
CA THR A 346 6.88 -2.21 9.36
C THR A 346 8.14 -3.07 9.54
N GLN A 347 8.10 -4.32 9.07
CA GLN A 347 9.16 -5.30 9.25
C GLN A 347 10.31 -5.16 8.23
N SER A 348 11.42 -5.86 8.48
CA SER A 348 12.56 -5.92 7.56
C SER A 348 12.19 -6.56 6.22
N ALA A 349 12.90 -6.21 5.14
CA ALA A 349 12.64 -6.77 3.82
C ALA A 349 12.68 -8.31 3.81
N ALA A 350 13.57 -8.92 4.59
CA ALA A 350 13.66 -10.38 4.72
C ALA A 350 12.37 -11.00 5.28
N ILE A 351 11.81 -10.44 6.36
CA ILE A 351 10.55 -10.92 6.95
C ILE A 351 9.39 -10.77 5.98
N LEU A 352 9.36 -9.68 5.20
CA LEU A 352 8.35 -9.46 4.16
C LEU A 352 8.40 -10.57 3.10
N PHE A 353 9.58 -10.91 2.56
CA PHE A 353 9.69 -12.02 1.60
C PHE A 353 9.26 -13.37 2.19
N VAL A 354 9.62 -13.66 3.44
CA VAL A 354 9.18 -14.89 4.12
C VAL A 354 7.66 -14.90 4.30
N PHE A 355 7.06 -13.79 4.71
CA PHE A 355 5.61 -13.63 4.87
C PHE A 355 4.85 -13.91 3.56
N PHE A 356 5.25 -13.28 2.46
CA PHE A 356 4.63 -13.50 1.15
C PHE A 356 4.83 -14.94 0.65
N THR A 357 5.96 -15.56 0.96
CA THR A 357 6.22 -16.97 0.62
C THR A 357 5.27 -17.90 1.37
N VAL A 358 5.08 -17.70 2.67
CA VAL A 358 4.18 -18.52 3.48
C VAL A 358 2.71 -18.30 3.09
N ALA A 359 2.31 -17.07 2.77
CA ALA A 359 0.98 -16.77 2.22
C ALA A 359 0.75 -17.44 0.86
N ALA A 360 1.74 -17.41 -0.04
CA ALA A 360 1.69 -18.10 -1.33
C ALA A 360 1.57 -19.62 -1.16
N LEU A 361 2.27 -20.21 -0.18
CA LEU A 361 2.13 -21.63 0.17
C LEU A 361 0.74 -21.95 0.73
N GLY A 362 0.14 -21.05 1.52
CA GLY A 362 -1.25 -21.16 1.98
C GLY A 362 -2.25 -21.16 0.82
N LEU A 363 -2.07 -20.28 -0.17
CA LEU A 363 -2.89 -20.24 -1.39
C LEU A 363 -2.71 -21.52 -2.22
N ALA A 364 -1.47 -22.02 -2.34
CA ALA A 364 -1.12 -23.22 -3.08
C ALA A 364 -1.53 -24.54 -2.40
N PHE A 365 -1.79 -24.51 -1.09
CA PHE A 365 -2.06 -25.68 -0.26
C PHE A 365 -3.09 -26.68 -0.83
N PRO A 366 -4.30 -26.27 -1.29
CA PRO A 366 -5.28 -27.21 -1.84
C PRO A 366 -4.76 -27.97 -3.08
N TYR A 367 -3.92 -27.35 -3.90
CA TYR A 367 -3.31 -27.99 -5.07
C TYR A 367 -2.25 -29.02 -4.70
N ILE A 368 -1.41 -28.68 -3.72
CA ILE A 368 -0.38 -29.57 -3.18
C ILE A 368 -1.05 -30.79 -2.54
N LEU A 369 -2.10 -30.57 -1.74
CA LEU A 369 -2.85 -31.64 -1.09
C LEU A 369 -3.44 -32.64 -2.10
N VAL A 370 -4.00 -32.12 -3.19
CA VAL A 370 -4.55 -32.94 -4.29
C VAL A 370 -3.48 -33.71 -5.04
N ALA A 371 -2.28 -33.14 -5.22
CA ALA A 371 -1.17 -33.83 -5.85
C ALA A 371 -0.61 -34.99 -5.00
N ILE A 372 -0.60 -34.84 -3.67
CA ILE A 372 -0.13 -35.86 -2.73
C ILE A 372 -1.20 -36.94 -2.51
N PHE A 373 -2.45 -36.54 -2.29
CA PHE A 373 -3.56 -37.43 -1.95
C PHE A 373 -4.70 -37.33 -2.99
N PRO A 374 -4.56 -37.97 -4.17
CA PRO A 374 -5.60 -37.96 -5.20
C PRO A 374 -6.92 -38.61 -4.75
N LYS A 375 -6.92 -39.35 -3.63
CA LYS A 375 -8.12 -39.96 -3.04
C LYS A 375 -9.03 -38.95 -2.31
N VAL A 376 -8.50 -37.83 -1.80
CA VAL A 376 -9.28 -36.77 -1.12
C VAL A 376 -10.37 -36.21 -2.04
N LEU A 377 -10.17 -36.29 -3.35
CA LEU A 377 -11.08 -35.80 -4.38
C LEU A 377 -12.31 -36.68 -4.61
N LYS A 378 -12.32 -37.93 -4.13
CA LYS A 378 -13.54 -38.76 -4.14
C LYS A 378 -14.61 -38.24 -3.17
N VAL A 379 -14.20 -37.41 -2.21
CA VAL A 379 -15.09 -36.77 -1.23
C VAL A 379 -15.79 -35.54 -1.85
N PHE A 380 -15.18 -34.93 -2.88
CA PHE A 380 -15.76 -33.75 -3.52
C PHE A 380 -16.86 -34.14 -4.53
N PRO A 381 -18.05 -33.51 -4.46
CA PRO A 381 -19.12 -33.76 -5.42
C PRO A 381 -18.68 -33.37 -6.83
N LYS A 382 -19.06 -34.17 -7.82
CA LYS A 382 -18.79 -33.87 -9.23
C LYS A 382 -19.41 -32.51 -9.61
N PRO A 383 -18.76 -31.73 -10.49
CA PRO A 383 -19.30 -30.43 -10.90
C PRO A 383 -20.61 -30.69 -11.63
N GLY A 384 -21.68 -30.05 -11.16
CA GLY A 384 -23.05 -30.29 -11.58
C GLY A 384 -23.96 -29.17 -11.09
N THR A 385 -25.24 -29.47 -10.87
CA THR A 385 -26.23 -28.46 -10.46
C THR A 385 -25.94 -27.81 -9.10
N TRP A 386 -25.30 -28.53 -8.18
CA TRP A 386 -24.88 -27.96 -6.89
C TRP A 386 -23.81 -26.86 -7.06
N MET A 387 -22.79 -27.11 -7.90
CA MET A 387 -21.74 -26.13 -8.19
C MET A 387 -22.32 -24.85 -8.82
N ALA A 388 -23.27 -25.00 -9.74
CA ALA A 388 -23.96 -23.86 -10.34
C ALA A 388 -24.78 -23.06 -9.32
N LYS A 389 -25.45 -23.71 -8.35
CA LYS A 389 -26.14 -23.01 -7.25
C LYS A 389 -25.14 -22.27 -6.36
N PHE A 390 -24.01 -22.90 -6.03
CA PHE A 390 -22.97 -22.31 -5.20
C PHE A 390 -22.32 -21.09 -5.89
N GLN A 391 -22.03 -21.16 -7.18
CA GLN A 391 -21.54 -20.02 -7.97
C GLN A 391 -22.50 -18.84 -7.96
N LYS A 392 -23.82 -19.09 -8.07
CA LYS A 392 -24.83 -18.03 -7.99
C LYS A 392 -24.86 -17.36 -6.62
N VAL A 393 -24.74 -18.13 -5.53
CA VAL A 393 -24.65 -17.58 -4.17
C VAL A 393 -23.40 -16.68 -4.04
N LEU A 394 -22.24 -17.13 -4.53
CA LEU A 394 -21.03 -16.31 -4.52
C LEU A 394 -21.12 -15.07 -5.42
N GLY A 395 -21.83 -15.17 -6.55
CA GLY A 395 -22.14 -14.03 -7.41
C GLY A 395 -22.96 -12.96 -6.67
N ILE A 396 -23.91 -13.35 -5.81
CA ILE A 396 -24.68 -12.43 -4.97
C ILE A 396 -23.77 -11.75 -3.94
N PHE A 397 -22.88 -12.49 -3.26
CA PHE A 397 -21.90 -11.91 -2.35
C PHE A 397 -20.98 -10.90 -3.06
N LEU A 398 -20.54 -11.23 -4.27
CA LEU A 398 -19.69 -10.36 -5.08
C LEU A 398 -20.42 -9.08 -5.52
N LEU A 399 -21.70 -9.17 -5.88
CA LEU A 399 -22.54 -7.98 -6.09
C LEU A 399 -22.68 -7.14 -4.82
N GLY A 400 -22.82 -7.79 -3.65
CA GLY A 400 -22.82 -7.11 -2.36
C GLY A 400 -21.55 -6.26 -2.15
N THR A 401 -20.37 -6.82 -2.50
CA THR A 401 -19.11 -6.05 -2.43
C THR A 401 -19.05 -4.91 -3.45
N ALA A 402 -19.58 -5.08 -4.67
CA ALA A 402 -19.66 -4.01 -5.65
C ALA A 402 -20.59 -2.87 -5.17
N ILE A 403 -21.72 -3.20 -4.57
CA ILE A 403 -22.64 -2.22 -3.97
C ILE A 403 -21.97 -1.49 -2.81
N TRP A 404 -21.23 -2.20 -1.97
CA TRP A 404 -20.44 -1.58 -0.89
C TRP A 404 -19.38 -0.61 -1.44
N LEU A 405 -18.68 -0.96 -2.53
CA LEU A 405 -17.73 -0.05 -3.17
C LEU A 405 -18.42 1.18 -3.81
N VAL A 406 -19.65 1.04 -4.31
CA VAL A 406 -20.46 2.20 -4.75
C VAL A 406 -20.77 3.13 -3.56
N TRP A 407 -21.09 2.57 -2.39
CA TRP A 407 -21.30 3.34 -1.16
C TRP A 407 -20.01 4.04 -0.70
N VAL A 408 -18.85 3.37 -0.79
CA VAL A 408 -17.54 4.01 -0.55
C VAL A 408 -17.30 5.14 -1.56
N GLY A 409 -17.62 4.93 -2.83
CA GLY A 409 -17.55 5.96 -3.87
C GLY A 409 -18.47 7.16 -3.60
N PHE A 410 -19.63 6.94 -2.98
CA PHE A 410 -20.53 8.00 -2.50
C PHE A 410 -19.88 8.87 -1.42
N GLN A 411 -19.15 8.26 -0.47
CA GLN A 411 -18.44 9.02 0.56
C GLN A 411 -17.27 9.86 0.01
N MET A 412 -16.70 9.45 -1.12
CA MET A 412 -15.60 10.14 -1.80
C MET A 412 -16.06 11.24 -2.76
N THR A 413 -17.16 11.00 -3.48
CA THR A 413 -17.56 11.81 -4.65
C THR A 413 -18.95 12.42 -4.54
N GLY A 414 -19.64 12.17 -3.43
CA GLY A 414 -21.00 12.63 -3.20
C GLY A 414 -22.04 11.88 -4.04
N ALA A 415 -23.28 12.36 -4.01
CA ALA A 415 -24.40 11.72 -4.70
C ALA A 415 -24.20 11.62 -6.22
N GLU A 416 -23.64 12.67 -6.85
CA GLU A 416 -23.47 12.74 -8.29
C GLU A 416 -22.38 11.76 -8.78
N GLY A 417 -21.22 11.71 -8.12
CA GLY A 417 -20.17 10.78 -8.49
C GLY A 417 -20.53 9.31 -8.18
N ALA A 418 -21.28 9.06 -7.09
CA ALA A 418 -21.81 7.72 -6.81
C ALA A 418 -22.76 7.24 -7.89
N ALA A 419 -23.64 8.12 -8.39
CA ALA A 419 -24.55 7.80 -9.48
C ALA A 419 -23.79 7.43 -10.76
N ILE A 420 -22.69 8.12 -11.06
CA ILE A 420 -21.80 7.79 -12.17
C ILE A 420 -21.17 6.40 -11.98
N ILE A 421 -20.60 6.10 -10.80
CA ILE A 421 -19.99 4.80 -10.50
C ILE A 421 -21.02 3.67 -10.55
N ALA A 422 -22.21 3.88 -9.99
CA ALA A 422 -23.32 2.93 -10.05
C ALA A 422 -23.77 2.67 -11.50
N THR A 423 -23.85 3.73 -12.31
CA THR A 423 -24.16 3.63 -13.74
C THR A 423 -23.09 2.81 -14.46
N PHE A 424 -21.80 2.96 -14.13
CA PHE A 424 -20.74 2.11 -14.67
C PHE A 424 -20.92 0.63 -14.32
N GLY A 425 -21.21 0.32 -13.06
CA GLY A 425 -21.51 -1.05 -12.63
C GLY A 425 -22.70 -1.64 -13.39
N LEU A 426 -23.79 -0.87 -13.52
CA LEU A 426 -25.00 -1.31 -14.21
C LEU A 426 -24.78 -1.47 -15.73
N CYS A 427 -24.06 -0.55 -16.37
CA CYS A 427 -23.62 -0.68 -17.75
C CYS A 427 -22.76 -1.93 -17.93
N ALA A 428 -21.80 -2.20 -17.05
CA ALA A 428 -20.99 -3.41 -17.11
C ALA A 428 -21.86 -4.68 -17.02
N MET A 429 -22.86 -4.71 -16.14
CA MET A 429 -23.80 -5.83 -16.05
C MET A 429 -24.61 -6.00 -17.34
N LEU A 430 -25.22 -4.92 -17.85
CA LEU A 430 -26.03 -4.94 -19.08
C LEU A 430 -25.20 -5.37 -20.29
N LEU A 431 -24.01 -4.80 -20.47
CA LEU A 431 -23.09 -5.19 -21.54
C LEU A 431 -22.75 -6.66 -21.46
N SER A 432 -22.46 -7.16 -20.26
CA SER A 432 -22.04 -8.54 -20.12
C SER A 432 -23.20 -9.53 -20.39
N VAL A 433 -24.44 -9.16 -20.06
CA VAL A 433 -25.64 -9.91 -20.47
C VAL A 433 -25.88 -9.87 -21.99
N ILE A 434 -25.68 -8.71 -22.62
CA ILE A 434 -25.81 -8.54 -24.08
C ILE A 434 -24.75 -9.40 -24.79
N PHE A 435 -23.50 -9.33 -24.34
CA PHE A 435 -22.39 -10.15 -24.84
C PHE A 435 -22.71 -11.64 -24.75
N GLY A 436 -23.19 -12.10 -23.60
CA GLY A 436 -23.58 -13.50 -23.39
C GLY A 436 -24.68 -14.01 -24.32
N LYS A 437 -25.61 -13.15 -24.75
CA LYS A 437 -26.69 -13.51 -25.68
C LYS A 437 -26.29 -13.39 -27.15
N PHE A 438 -25.39 -12.48 -27.51
CA PHE A 438 -24.99 -12.19 -28.89
C PHE A 438 -23.76 -12.97 -29.38
N ALA A 439 -22.86 -13.37 -28.48
CA ALA A 439 -21.68 -14.18 -28.77
C ALA A 439 -22.06 -15.65 -29.06
N ARG A 440 -22.74 -15.90 -30.18
CA ARG A 440 -22.96 -17.26 -30.70
C ARG A 440 -21.67 -17.78 -31.34
N PRO A 441 -21.29 -19.06 -31.16
CA PRO A 441 -19.99 -19.62 -31.59
C PRO A 441 -19.65 -19.50 -33.09
N ASN A 442 -20.61 -19.16 -33.96
CA ASN A 442 -20.52 -19.31 -35.42
C ASN A 442 -20.51 -18.00 -36.22
N LYS A 443 -20.27 -16.83 -35.61
CA LYS A 443 -20.15 -15.56 -36.37
C LYS A 443 -18.80 -14.87 -36.13
N PRO A 444 -18.22 -14.23 -37.16
CA PRO A 444 -16.91 -13.58 -37.04
C PRO A 444 -16.97 -12.40 -36.06
N PHE A 445 -16.10 -12.50 -35.06
CA PHE A 445 -15.87 -11.63 -33.91
C PHE A 445 -15.23 -10.28 -34.32
N ILE A 446 -15.87 -9.53 -35.23
CA ILE A 446 -15.33 -8.24 -35.74
C ILE A 446 -16.17 -7.04 -35.28
N ARG A 447 -17.43 -7.24 -34.91
CA ARG A 447 -18.36 -6.16 -34.51
C ARG A 447 -18.42 -5.90 -33.01
N GLU A 448 -18.17 -6.91 -32.19
CA GLU A 448 -18.24 -6.85 -30.73
C GLU A 448 -17.11 -6.05 -30.04
N PRO A 449 -15.83 -6.09 -30.48
CA PRO A 449 -14.78 -5.28 -29.83
C PRO A 449 -14.97 -3.78 -30.07
N ILE A 450 -15.64 -3.37 -31.15
CA ILE A 450 -15.93 -1.96 -31.47
C ILE A 450 -16.99 -1.41 -30.51
N PHE A 451 -17.99 -2.22 -30.16
CA PHE A 451 -19.01 -1.83 -29.19
C PHE A 451 -18.43 -1.78 -27.76
N LEU A 452 -17.57 -2.74 -27.41
CA LEU A 452 -16.80 -2.71 -26.15
C LEU A 452 -15.93 -1.44 -26.07
N LEU A 453 -15.17 -1.13 -27.13
CA LEU A 453 -14.32 0.07 -27.21
C LEU A 453 -15.12 1.37 -27.16
N ALA A 454 -16.26 1.43 -27.86
CA ALA A 454 -17.13 2.60 -27.86
C ALA A 454 -17.77 2.82 -26.49
N VAL A 455 -18.15 1.75 -25.79
CA VAL A 455 -18.70 1.85 -24.44
C VAL A 455 -17.59 2.20 -23.47
N THR A 456 -16.43 1.53 -23.46
CA THR A 456 -15.30 1.94 -22.61
C THR A 456 -14.87 3.38 -22.88
N GLY A 457 -14.90 3.84 -24.13
CA GLY A 457 -14.60 5.23 -24.50
C GLY A 457 -15.66 6.22 -23.98
N PHE A 458 -16.95 5.86 -24.03
CA PHE A 458 -18.04 6.65 -23.45
C PHE A 458 -17.98 6.68 -21.92
N LEU A 459 -17.59 5.56 -21.29
CA LEU A 459 -17.44 5.49 -19.84
C LEU A 459 -16.23 6.31 -19.37
N PHE A 460 -15.14 6.28 -20.12
CA PHE A 460 -13.95 7.09 -19.85
C PHE A 460 -14.21 8.58 -20.07
N SER A 461 -14.98 8.96 -21.10
CA SER A 461 -15.35 10.36 -21.34
C SER A 461 -16.33 10.88 -20.28
N ALA A 462 -17.29 10.08 -19.84
CA ALA A 462 -18.20 10.43 -18.74
C ALA A 462 -17.44 10.65 -17.41
N TRP A 463 -16.39 9.86 -17.15
CA TRP A 463 -15.51 10.05 -15.99
C TRP A 463 -14.75 11.38 -16.03
N PHE A 464 -14.19 11.74 -17.19
CA PHE A 464 -13.46 12.99 -17.34
C PHE A 464 -14.35 14.23 -17.34
N LEU A 465 -15.58 14.14 -17.87
CA LEU A 465 -16.52 15.27 -17.90
C LEU A 465 -17.28 15.48 -16.59
N GLY A 466 -17.63 14.42 -15.85
CA GLY A 466 -18.47 14.52 -14.64
C GLY A 466 -17.80 14.10 -13.34
N GLY A 467 -16.88 13.13 -13.38
CA GLY A 467 -16.26 12.57 -12.16
C GLY A 467 -15.29 13.52 -11.47
N LYS A 468 -14.38 14.16 -12.23
CA LYS A 468 -13.41 15.13 -11.67
C LYS A 468 -14.05 16.34 -10.98
N PRO A 469 -15.02 17.05 -11.58
CA PRO A 469 -15.65 18.19 -10.91
C PRO A 469 -16.49 17.79 -9.68
N ALA A 470 -17.13 16.61 -9.68
CA ALA A 470 -17.88 16.10 -8.52
C ALA A 470 -16.96 15.73 -7.35
N VAL A 471 -15.76 15.19 -7.62
CA VAL A 471 -14.75 14.93 -6.59
C VAL A 471 -14.25 16.23 -5.99
N GLN A 472 -13.95 17.22 -6.84
CA GLN A 472 -13.43 18.52 -6.39
C GLN A 472 -14.43 19.28 -5.50
N SER A 473 -15.72 19.28 -5.85
CA SER A 473 -16.75 19.94 -5.05
C SER A 473 -16.94 19.31 -3.66
N VAL A 474 -16.79 17.99 -3.55
CA VAL A 474 -16.86 17.28 -2.27
C VAL A 474 -15.61 17.51 -1.42
N ILE A 475 -14.42 17.56 -2.03
CA ILE A 475 -13.17 17.94 -1.33
C ILE A 475 -13.31 19.34 -0.75
N GLU A 476 -13.83 20.29 -1.52
CA GLU A 476 -14.05 21.67 -1.06
C GLU A 476 -15.13 21.78 0.03
N ALA A 477 -16.19 20.97 -0.03
CA ALA A 477 -17.21 20.92 1.01
C ALA A 477 -16.66 20.32 2.32
N LYS A 478 -15.92 19.20 2.23
CA LYS A 478 -15.30 18.55 3.39
C LYS A 478 -14.21 19.41 4.02
N SER A 479 -13.38 20.09 3.23
CA SER A 479 -12.33 20.96 3.76
C SER A 479 -12.91 22.18 4.50
N ARG A 480 -14.00 22.77 4.00
CA ARG A 480 -14.72 23.84 4.73
C ARG A 480 -15.31 23.33 6.04
N ALA A 481 -15.93 22.15 6.04
CA ALA A 481 -16.50 21.56 7.25
C ALA A 481 -15.43 21.13 8.28
N ALA A 482 -14.24 20.74 7.82
CA ALA A 482 -13.11 20.39 8.71
C ALA A 482 -12.40 21.62 9.31
N ALA A 483 -12.46 22.77 8.64
CA ALA A 483 -11.86 24.02 9.13
C ALA A 483 -12.67 24.68 10.27
N GLU A 484 -13.94 24.30 10.44
CA GLU A 484 -14.80 24.85 11.49
C GLU A 484 -14.66 24.03 12.79
N LYS A 485 -14.53 24.70 13.94
CA LYS A 485 -14.46 24.05 15.27
C LYS A 485 -15.87 23.67 15.75
N THR A 486 -16.56 22.83 14.99
CA THR A 486 -17.91 22.34 15.32
C THR A 486 -17.86 20.92 15.86
N LEU A 487 -18.62 20.67 16.92
CA LEU A 487 -18.83 19.32 17.45
C LEU A 487 -19.87 18.63 16.56
N GLY A 488 -19.51 17.49 15.96
CA GLY A 488 -20.45 16.67 15.19
C GLY A 488 -21.58 16.12 16.07
N GLU A 489 -22.69 15.73 15.44
CA GLU A 489 -23.84 15.11 16.14
C GLU A 489 -23.47 13.81 16.87
N ASP A 490 -22.38 13.17 16.45
CA ASP A 490 -21.83 11.96 17.05
C ASP A 490 -20.86 12.23 18.23
N GLY A 491 -20.64 13.51 18.58
CA GLY A 491 -19.76 13.92 19.66
C GLY A 491 -18.27 13.98 19.30
N TRP A 492 -17.94 13.97 18.01
CA TRP A 492 -16.56 14.06 17.53
C TRP A 492 -16.28 15.41 16.85
N TYR A 493 -15.10 15.97 17.10
CA TYR A 493 -14.59 17.10 16.33
C TYR A 493 -13.91 16.62 15.06
N ASN A 494 -14.05 17.36 13.96
CA ASN A 494 -13.28 17.10 12.75
C ASN A 494 -11.84 17.58 12.93
N TYR A 495 -10.88 16.73 12.56
CA TYR A 495 -9.48 17.08 12.56
C TYR A 495 -9.17 18.12 11.48
N SER A 496 -8.55 19.21 11.90
CA SER A 496 -7.75 20.10 11.06
C SER A 496 -6.57 20.60 11.87
N GLU A 497 -5.51 21.06 11.19
CA GLU A 497 -4.35 21.64 11.87
C GLU A 497 -4.71 22.81 12.80
N ALA A 498 -5.71 23.60 12.43
CA ALA A 498 -6.21 24.71 13.24
C ALA A 498 -7.03 24.21 14.44
N ASN A 499 -7.96 23.28 14.21
CA ASN A 499 -8.86 22.77 15.25
C ASN A 499 -8.11 22.01 16.34
N TRP A 500 -7.21 21.09 15.97
CA TRP A 500 -6.53 20.28 16.98
C TRP A 500 -5.61 21.13 17.86
N LYS A 501 -4.90 22.12 17.30
CA LYS A 501 -4.06 23.06 18.07
C LYS A 501 -4.89 23.89 19.04
N ALA A 502 -6.07 24.34 18.62
CA ALA A 502 -7.01 25.06 19.48
C ALA A 502 -7.55 24.17 20.61
N LEU A 503 -7.85 22.90 20.33
CA LEU A 503 -8.32 21.93 21.33
C LEU A 503 -7.21 21.53 22.32
N ALA A 504 -5.96 21.45 21.86
CA ALA A 504 -4.80 21.12 22.71
C ALA A 504 -4.54 22.17 23.78
N GLN A 505 -4.95 23.43 23.57
CA GLN A 505 -4.86 24.51 24.55
C GLN A 505 -5.86 24.37 25.71
N GLU A 506 -6.89 23.53 25.59
CA GLU A 506 -7.89 23.32 26.64
C GLU A 506 -7.36 22.48 27.81
N GLY A 507 -6.16 21.91 27.70
CA GLY A 507 -5.52 21.15 28.79
C GLY A 507 -6.17 19.80 29.09
N ARG A 508 -7.00 19.29 28.17
CA ARG A 508 -7.68 17.98 28.25
C ARG A 508 -6.98 16.96 27.34
N PRO A 509 -6.99 15.66 27.70
CA PRO A 509 -6.47 14.62 26.80
C PRO A 509 -7.28 14.59 25.50
N ILE A 510 -6.61 14.39 24.37
CA ILE A 510 -7.27 14.31 23.06
C ILE A 510 -7.13 12.89 22.52
N PHE A 511 -8.24 12.20 22.31
CA PHE A 511 -8.26 10.94 21.59
C PHE A 511 -8.48 11.20 20.10
N ILE A 512 -7.52 10.79 19.28
CA ILE A 512 -7.58 10.90 17.82
C ILE A 512 -7.87 9.53 17.21
N ASP A 513 -8.91 9.49 16.37
CA ASP A 513 -9.25 8.39 15.47
C ASP A 513 -8.97 8.80 14.02
N VAL A 514 -7.89 8.29 13.43
CA VAL A 514 -7.61 8.43 12.00
C VAL A 514 -8.22 7.24 11.26
N THR A 515 -9.30 7.51 10.52
CA THR A 515 -10.20 6.50 9.95
C THR A 515 -10.45 6.73 8.46
N ALA A 516 -11.07 5.75 7.78
CA ALA A 516 -11.55 5.91 6.42
C ALA A 516 -12.74 4.99 6.15
N ASP A 517 -13.67 5.42 5.28
CA ASP A 517 -14.86 4.64 4.94
C ASP A 517 -14.57 3.38 4.12
N TRP A 518 -13.47 3.39 3.35
CA TRP A 518 -12.98 2.22 2.61
C TRP A 518 -12.19 1.24 3.48
N CYS A 519 -11.85 1.63 4.72
CA CYS A 519 -11.04 0.83 5.63
C CYS A 519 -11.93 -0.08 6.49
N LEU A 520 -12.00 -1.37 6.12
CA LEU A 520 -12.83 -2.36 6.83
C LEU A 520 -12.46 -2.50 8.31
N THR A 521 -11.16 -2.49 8.62
CA THR A 521 -10.67 -2.58 10.01
C THR A 521 -11.09 -1.37 10.83
N CYS A 522 -11.04 -0.18 10.23
CA CYS A 522 -11.47 1.06 10.88
C CYS A 522 -12.96 0.96 11.28
N LYS A 523 -13.82 0.52 10.35
CA LYS A 523 -15.24 0.29 10.63
C LYS A 523 -15.51 -0.83 11.62
N THR A 524 -14.65 -1.85 11.66
CA THR A 524 -14.75 -2.93 12.65
C THR A 524 -14.41 -2.41 14.04
N ASN A 525 -13.33 -1.65 14.21
CA ASN A 525 -12.97 -1.03 15.49
C ASN A 525 -14.03 -0.02 15.95
N GLU A 526 -14.59 0.77 15.03
CA GLU A 526 -15.70 1.69 15.31
C GLU A 526 -16.91 0.94 15.87
N ALA A 527 -17.32 -0.14 15.19
CA ALA A 527 -18.50 -0.91 15.56
C ALA A 527 -18.31 -1.80 16.80
N VAL A 528 -17.12 -2.36 17.03
CA VAL A 528 -16.87 -3.39 18.06
C VAL A 528 -16.20 -2.82 19.30
N VAL A 529 -15.47 -1.70 19.19
CA VAL A 529 -14.67 -1.13 20.28
C VAL A 529 -15.19 0.25 20.66
N LEU A 530 -15.11 1.22 19.75
CA LEU A 530 -15.46 2.62 20.05
C LEU A 530 -16.95 2.84 20.36
N SER A 531 -17.82 1.98 19.83
CA SER A 531 -19.26 2.05 20.09
C SER A 531 -19.66 1.59 21.49
N ARG A 532 -18.81 0.81 22.18
CA ARG A 532 -19.11 0.18 23.46
C ARG A 532 -19.28 1.22 24.58
N GLU A 533 -20.18 0.92 25.51
CA GLU A 533 -20.47 1.83 26.63
C GLU A 533 -19.31 1.97 27.62
N ASP A 534 -18.52 0.92 27.82
CA ASP A 534 -17.34 0.97 28.69
C ASP A 534 -16.25 1.88 28.13
N VAL A 535 -15.93 1.78 26.84
CA VAL A 535 -14.99 2.69 26.17
C VAL A 535 -15.47 4.14 26.23
N LYS A 536 -16.77 4.37 25.97
CA LYS A 536 -17.36 5.72 26.09
C LYS A 536 -17.28 6.28 27.51
N LYS A 537 -17.50 5.45 28.52
CA LYS A 537 -17.34 5.84 29.93
C LYS A 537 -15.89 6.20 30.25
N VAL A 538 -14.93 5.37 29.87
CA VAL A 538 -13.50 5.65 30.09
C VAL A 538 -13.08 6.98 29.46
N LEU A 539 -13.48 7.23 28.21
CA LEU A 539 -13.20 8.50 27.52
C LEU A 539 -13.90 9.70 28.19
N SER A 540 -15.13 9.51 28.66
CA SER A 540 -15.88 10.55 29.37
C SER A 540 -15.32 10.84 30.77
N ASP A 541 -14.92 9.82 31.52
CA ASP A 541 -14.35 9.92 32.86
C ASP A 541 -12.98 10.61 32.83
N ALA A 542 -12.19 10.34 31.79
CA ALA A 542 -10.95 11.07 31.50
C ALA A 542 -11.19 12.50 30.97
N ASN A 543 -12.45 12.90 30.77
CA ASN A 543 -12.85 14.14 30.13
C ASN A 543 -12.12 14.36 28.80
N ALA A 544 -11.96 13.31 28.01
CA ALA A 544 -11.20 13.35 26.76
C ALA A 544 -11.96 14.09 25.64
N ILE A 545 -11.23 14.82 24.82
CA ILE A 545 -11.74 15.44 23.59
C ILE A 545 -11.60 14.41 22.48
N LEU A 546 -12.70 14.11 21.78
CA LEU A 546 -12.72 13.14 20.69
C LEU A 546 -12.55 13.86 19.36
N VAL A 547 -11.51 13.50 18.60
CA VAL A 547 -11.20 14.11 17.30
C VAL A 547 -11.08 13.02 16.24
N ARG A 548 -11.80 13.18 15.14
CA ARG A 548 -11.79 12.23 14.02
C ARG A 548 -11.08 12.86 12.82
N ALA A 549 -10.07 12.17 12.31
CA ALA A 549 -9.39 12.50 11.08
C ALA A 549 -9.87 11.56 9.96
N ASP A 550 -10.74 12.08 9.08
CA ASP A 550 -11.23 11.34 7.92
C ASP A 550 -10.18 11.33 6.80
N TYR A 551 -9.63 10.14 6.52
CA TYR A 551 -8.67 9.86 5.45
C TYR A 551 -9.31 9.08 4.29
N THR A 552 -10.63 9.19 4.12
CA THR A 552 -11.36 8.63 2.97
C THR A 552 -10.91 9.26 1.65
N LEU A 553 -10.61 10.57 1.68
CA LEU A 553 -9.93 11.30 0.62
C LEU A 553 -8.56 11.75 1.15
N GLU A 554 -7.57 11.77 0.27
CA GLU A 554 -6.22 12.22 0.65
C GLU A 554 -6.25 13.70 1.07
N SER A 555 -5.67 13.99 2.24
CA SER A 555 -5.45 15.36 2.70
C SER A 555 -4.03 15.53 3.24
N ALA A 556 -3.42 16.68 2.93
CA ALA A 556 -2.06 16.97 3.38
C ALA A 556 -1.96 17.02 4.92
N GLU A 557 -2.98 17.56 5.59
CA GLU A 557 -3.03 17.69 7.05
C GLU A 557 -3.07 16.33 7.76
N VAL A 558 -3.92 15.39 7.31
CA VAL A 558 -4.02 14.06 7.90
C VAL A 558 -2.80 13.20 7.52
N THR A 559 -2.22 13.42 6.33
CA THR A 559 -0.97 12.76 5.95
C THR A 559 0.19 13.20 6.85
N ASN A 560 0.29 14.49 7.17
CA ASN A 560 1.28 15.00 8.13
C ASN A 560 1.03 14.43 9.53
N LEU A 561 -0.23 14.34 9.98
CA LEU A 561 -0.59 13.70 11.24
C LEU A 561 -0.11 12.24 11.29
N LEU A 562 -0.42 11.45 10.26
CA LEU A 562 0.02 10.05 10.17
C LEU A 562 1.54 9.92 10.24
N ARG A 563 2.29 10.79 9.54
CA ARG A 563 3.76 10.84 9.63
C ARG A 563 4.25 11.17 11.04
N ASN A 564 3.64 12.14 11.71
CA ASN A 564 3.98 12.50 13.09
C ASN A 564 3.71 11.37 14.08
N LEU A 565 2.69 10.55 13.81
CA LEU A 565 2.36 9.36 14.61
C LEU A 565 3.23 8.13 14.22
N GLY A 566 4.12 8.25 13.23
CA GLY A 566 4.92 7.13 12.72
C GLY A 566 4.10 6.04 12.03
N LYS A 567 2.93 6.39 11.47
CA LYS A 567 2.00 5.46 10.81
C LYS A 567 2.01 5.70 9.30
N SER A 568 1.98 4.61 8.54
CA SER A 568 1.98 4.64 7.07
C SER A 568 0.57 4.65 6.45
N GLY A 569 -0.48 4.44 7.24
CA GLY A 569 -1.86 4.41 6.77
C GLY A 569 -2.87 4.31 7.92
N VAL A 570 -4.11 3.99 7.57
CA VAL A 570 -5.23 3.81 8.50
C VAL A 570 -5.53 2.32 8.76
N PRO A 571 -6.04 1.95 9.95
CA PRO A 571 -6.40 2.81 11.07
C PRO A 571 -5.17 3.31 11.84
N ALA A 572 -5.24 4.52 12.38
CA ALA A 572 -4.29 5.00 13.37
C ALA A 572 -5.02 5.66 14.54
N TYR A 573 -4.64 5.28 15.76
CA TYR A 573 -5.21 5.82 16.98
C TYR A 573 -4.09 6.42 17.83
N ALA A 574 -4.36 7.57 18.46
CA ALA A 574 -3.41 8.22 19.34
C ALA A 574 -4.12 9.00 20.46
N VAL A 575 -3.54 9.01 21.65
CA VAL A 575 -3.94 9.92 22.74
C VAL A 575 -2.87 10.99 22.90
N TYR A 576 -3.26 12.26 22.79
CA TYR A 576 -2.42 13.38 23.15
C TYR A 576 -2.56 13.68 24.63
N ASN A 577 -1.46 13.63 25.37
CA ASN A 577 -1.44 14.02 26.77
C ASN A 577 -0.95 15.47 26.90
N PRO A 578 -1.80 16.40 27.38
CA PRO A 578 -1.46 17.83 27.45
C PRO A 578 -0.36 18.14 28.47
N LYS A 579 -0.14 17.27 29.48
CA LYS A 579 0.89 17.48 30.52
C LYS A 579 2.28 17.14 30.02
N SER A 580 2.41 16.06 29.25
CA SER A 580 3.69 15.61 28.69
C SER A 580 3.95 16.15 27.28
N GLN A 581 2.94 16.75 26.64
CA GLN A 581 2.96 17.21 25.25
C GLN A 581 3.38 16.12 24.25
N LYS A 582 3.12 14.85 24.57
CA LYS A 582 3.50 13.68 23.76
C LYS A 582 2.26 12.92 23.28
N TRP A 583 2.44 12.24 22.15
CA TRP A 583 1.47 11.30 21.59
C TRP A 583 1.72 9.90 22.12
N ASN A 584 0.70 9.30 22.72
CA ASN A 584 0.64 7.88 23.02
C ASN A 584 -0.05 7.19 21.84
N VAL A 585 0.73 6.63 20.94
CA VAL A 585 0.24 5.95 19.72
C VAL A 585 -0.23 4.54 20.08
N LEU A 586 -1.45 4.17 19.69
CA LEU A 586 -2.04 2.87 19.97
C LEU A 586 -1.84 1.87 18.82
N SER A 587 -2.19 0.63 19.12
CA SER A 587 -2.28 -0.50 18.20
C SER A 587 -3.35 -0.27 17.11
N GLU A 588 -3.18 -0.88 15.93
CA GLU A 588 -4.18 -0.81 14.84
C GLU A 588 -5.42 -1.67 15.16
N ILE A 589 -5.25 -2.70 15.99
CA ILE A 589 -6.32 -3.53 16.54
C ILE A 589 -6.59 -3.00 17.94
N LEU A 590 -7.58 -2.12 18.04
CA LEU A 590 -7.85 -1.38 19.26
C LEU A 590 -8.46 -2.29 20.33
N THR A 591 -7.97 -2.18 21.57
CA THR A 591 -8.57 -2.83 22.74
C THR A 591 -8.94 -1.80 23.82
N LEU A 592 -9.82 -2.18 24.74
CA LEU A 592 -10.19 -1.31 25.87
C LEU A 592 -8.96 -1.01 26.75
N GLU A 593 -8.13 -2.03 27.00
CA GLU A 593 -6.91 -1.92 27.80
C GLU A 593 -5.94 -0.91 27.19
N ASP A 594 -5.76 -0.93 25.86
CA ASP A 594 -4.90 0.04 25.16
C ASP A 594 -5.38 1.49 25.37
N ILE A 595 -6.69 1.73 25.38
CA ILE A 595 -7.28 3.07 25.58
C ILE A 595 -7.11 3.53 27.02
N GLU A 596 -7.39 2.65 27.99
CA GLU A 596 -7.25 2.93 29.41
C GLU A 596 -5.79 3.27 29.77
N ASP A 597 -4.84 2.50 29.26
CA ASP A 597 -3.42 2.72 29.52
C ASP A 597 -2.89 4.00 28.84
N ALA A 598 -3.41 4.34 27.66
CA ALA A 598 -3.02 5.57 26.96
C ALA A 598 -3.53 6.85 27.64
N LEU A 599 -4.60 6.78 28.44
CA LEU A 599 -5.23 7.91 29.13
C LEU A 599 -4.69 8.16 30.55
N LYS A 600 -3.92 7.22 31.12
CA LYS A 600 -3.21 7.40 32.40
C LYS A 600 -2.00 8.33 32.22
#